data_AF-A0A1C4Q0T7-F1
#
_entry.id   AF-A0A1C4Q0T7-F1
#
_cell.length_a   1.000
_cell.length_b   1.000
_cell.length_c   1.000
_cell.angle_alpha   90.00
_cell.angle_beta   90.00
_cell.angle_gamma   90.00
#
_symmetry.space_group_name_H-M   'P 1'
#
loop_
_entity.id
_entity.type
_entity.pdbx_description
1 polymer ?
#
loop_
_entity_poly.entity_id
_entity_poly.type
_entity_poly.pdbx_seq_one_letter_code
_entity_poly.pdbx_strand_id
1 'polypeptide(L)'
;RLPVAAAADHPPRRYHASAPLPAAIPRRVDIGSIGLHADLVPRGLTDGTVDPPPYSTPEVAGWYRGGPTPGATGAALIVGHVDTETGAAVFYALRTVRAGARVDITRADGTVAEFSVEAVETVQKAHFDPARVYGSTGRPELRLITCGGTFDRTAQTYSANVVVYAVLTGSHPA
;
A
#
# COMPACT_ATOMS: atom_id res chain seq x y z
N ARG A 1 24.95 -25.00 4.54
CA ARG A 1 24.15 -24.30 3.51
C ARG A 1 22.69 -24.46 3.91
N LEU A 2 22.07 -23.41 4.44
CA LEU A 2 20.64 -23.45 4.80
C LEU A 2 19.81 -23.40 3.52
N PRO A 3 18.69 -24.14 3.43
CA PRO A 3 17.83 -24.10 2.26
C PRO A 3 17.15 -22.72 2.18
N VAL A 4 17.19 -22.12 0.99
CA VAL A 4 16.36 -20.97 0.65
C VAL A 4 14.92 -21.48 0.61
N ALA A 5 14.12 -21.12 1.62
CA ALA A 5 12.69 -21.33 1.56
C ALA A 5 12.14 -20.56 0.34
N ALA A 6 11.49 -21.26 -0.58
CA ALA A 6 10.76 -20.65 -1.67
C ALA A 6 9.70 -19.70 -1.11
N ALA A 7 9.60 -18.49 -1.67
CA ALA A 7 8.58 -17.50 -1.35
C ALA A 7 7.18 -18.03 -1.74
N ALA A 8 6.58 -18.84 -0.88
CA ALA A 8 5.37 -19.60 -1.18
C ALA A 8 4.06 -18.84 -0.90
N ASP A 9 4.07 -17.54 -0.60
CA ASP A 9 2.87 -16.85 -0.10
C ASP A 9 2.69 -15.39 -0.56
N HIS A 10 3.42 -14.98 -1.62
CA HIS A 10 3.18 -13.72 -2.33
C HIS A 10 2.19 -13.93 -3.47
N PRO A 11 1.35 -12.93 -3.80
CA PRO A 11 0.45 -13.01 -4.95
C PRO A 11 1.24 -13.30 -6.24
N PRO A 12 0.61 -13.98 -7.22
CA PRO A 12 1.27 -14.35 -8.46
C PRO A 12 1.81 -13.10 -9.18
N ARG A 13 3.06 -13.19 -9.63
CA ARG A 13 3.71 -12.13 -10.40
C ARG A 13 3.01 -12.00 -11.76
N ARG A 14 2.34 -10.88 -11.99
CA ARG A 14 1.58 -10.65 -13.24
C ARG A 14 2.30 -9.75 -14.22
N TYR A 15 3.20 -8.91 -13.72
CA TYR A 15 3.92 -7.92 -14.52
C TYR A 15 5.42 -8.05 -14.33
N HIS A 16 6.16 -7.71 -15.39
CA HIS A 16 7.60 -7.51 -15.31
C HIS A 16 7.86 -6.17 -14.61
N ALA A 17 8.68 -6.22 -13.55
CA ALA A 17 9.07 -5.00 -12.86
C ALA A 17 10.02 -4.18 -13.74
N SER A 18 9.75 -2.89 -13.83
CA SER A 18 10.70 -1.91 -14.38
C SER A 18 11.91 -1.75 -13.46
N ALA A 19 12.98 -1.15 -14.00
CA ALA A 19 14.17 -0.85 -13.21
C ALA A 19 13.81 0.02 -11.99
N PRO A 20 14.40 -0.23 -10.81
CA PRO A 20 14.18 0.59 -9.64
C PRO A 20 14.59 2.05 -9.87
N LEU A 21 13.85 2.97 -9.25
CA LEU A 21 14.15 4.40 -9.26
C LEU A 21 15.06 4.78 -8.08
N PRO A 22 15.86 5.85 -8.20
CA PRO A 22 16.57 6.45 -7.06
C PRO A 22 15.60 6.83 -5.95
N ALA A 23 16.03 6.84 -4.69
CA ALA A 23 15.14 7.19 -3.59
C ALA A 23 14.60 8.62 -3.69
N ALA A 24 13.30 8.81 -3.51
CA ALA A 24 12.68 10.14 -3.44
C ALA A 24 11.40 10.11 -2.59
N ILE A 25 11.16 11.20 -1.86
CA ILE A 25 10.02 11.33 -0.94
C ILE A 25 8.71 11.30 -1.75
N PRO A 26 7.76 10.40 -1.45
CA PRO A 26 6.47 10.40 -2.11
C PRO A 26 5.60 11.56 -1.59
N ARG A 27 4.79 12.15 -2.46
CA ARG A 27 3.96 13.34 -2.17
C ARG A 27 2.48 13.05 -2.29
N ARG A 28 2.08 12.30 -3.32
CA ARG A 28 0.68 12.00 -3.61
C ARG A 28 0.54 10.58 -4.14
N VAL A 29 -0.56 9.93 -3.82
CA VAL A 29 -1.01 8.67 -4.45
C VAL A 29 -2.30 8.92 -5.23
N ASP A 30 -2.36 8.38 -6.44
CA ASP A 30 -3.50 8.49 -7.34
C ASP A 30 -3.90 7.10 -7.87
N ILE A 31 -5.20 6.77 -7.83
CA ILE A 31 -5.79 5.58 -8.49
C ILE A 31 -7.04 6.02 -9.22
N GLY A 32 -6.87 6.42 -10.49
CA GLY A 32 -7.94 7.01 -11.29
C GLY A 32 -9.17 6.11 -11.46
N SER A 33 -8.99 4.79 -11.50
CA SER A 33 -10.10 3.82 -11.68
C SER A 33 -11.08 3.76 -10.50
N ILE A 34 -10.71 4.32 -9.34
CA ILE A 34 -11.59 4.42 -8.16
C ILE A 34 -11.71 5.87 -7.64
N GLY A 35 -11.19 6.86 -8.38
CA GLY A 35 -11.21 8.27 -7.99
C GLY A 35 -10.41 8.60 -6.73
N LEU A 36 -9.42 7.78 -6.38
CA LEU A 36 -8.57 8.01 -5.20
C LEU A 36 -7.49 9.04 -5.55
N HIS A 37 -7.44 10.12 -4.78
CA HIS A 37 -6.43 11.17 -4.85
C HIS A 37 -6.08 11.60 -3.42
N ALA A 38 -4.83 11.42 -2.99
CA ALA A 38 -4.46 11.64 -1.60
C ALA A 38 -3.02 12.10 -1.39
N ASP A 39 -2.84 13.11 -0.56
CA ASP A 39 -1.52 13.51 -0.07
C ASP A 39 -0.92 12.43 0.83
N LEU A 40 0.40 12.29 0.77
CA LEU A 40 1.17 11.33 1.53
C LEU A 40 1.98 12.02 2.62
N VAL A 41 1.75 11.59 3.87
CA VAL A 41 2.49 12.07 5.04
C VAL A 41 3.40 10.97 5.60
N PRO A 42 4.60 11.31 6.10
CA PRO A 42 5.54 10.32 6.62
C PRO A 42 5.09 9.76 7.97
N ARG A 43 4.98 8.43 8.08
CA ARG A 43 4.59 7.70 9.29
C ARG A 43 5.66 6.72 9.77
N GLY A 44 5.61 6.39 11.05
CA GLY A 44 6.46 5.38 11.68
C GLY A 44 5.74 4.04 11.81
N LEU A 45 6.28 3.17 12.68
CA LEU A 45 5.58 1.97 13.13
C LEU A 45 5.05 2.16 14.55
N THR A 46 3.88 1.59 14.82
CA THR A 46 3.32 1.35 16.15
C THR A 46 3.00 -0.13 16.23
N ASP A 47 3.55 -0.82 17.25
CA ASP A 47 3.36 -2.27 17.46
C ASP A 47 3.68 -3.13 16.23
N GLY A 48 4.72 -2.76 15.49
CA GLY A 48 5.17 -3.47 14.28
C GLY A 48 4.32 -3.23 13.03
N THR A 49 3.32 -2.34 13.09
CA THR A 49 2.47 -1.96 11.94
C THR A 49 2.63 -0.48 11.62
N VAL A 50 2.40 -0.08 10.36
CA VAL A 50 2.51 1.32 9.97
C VAL A 50 1.41 2.12 10.66
N ASP A 51 1.81 3.17 11.37
CA ASP A 51 0.91 4.04 12.10
C ASP A 51 0.05 4.87 11.13
N PRO A 52 -1.28 4.71 11.10
CA PRO A 52 -2.11 5.43 10.15
C PRO A 52 -2.16 6.95 10.45
N PRO A 53 -2.57 7.79 9.48
CA PRO A 53 -2.83 9.20 9.73
C PRO A 53 -3.91 9.40 10.82
N PRO A 54 -3.95 10.55 11.50
CA PRO A 54 -5.03 10.88 12.42
C PRO A 54 -6.41 10.83 11.75
N TYR A 55 -7.45 10.38 12.46
CA TYR A 55 -8.82 10.36 11.94
C TYR A 55 -9.36 11.77 11.59
N SER A 56 -8.76 12.84 12.13
CA SER A 56 -9.09 14.23 11.80
C SER A 56 -8.65 14.67 10.39
N THR A 57 -7.88 13.84 9.68
CA THR A 57 -7.44 14.06 8.29
C THR A 57 -7.83 12.85 7.43
N PRO A 58 -9.14 12.59 7.24
CA PRO A 58 -9.64 11.39 6.56
C PRO A 58 -9.23 11.27 5.09
N GLU A 59 -8.84 12.36 4.45
CA GLU A 59 -8.41 12.47 3.06
C GLU A 59 -6.92 12.17 2.82
N VAL A 60 -6.14 12.05 3.89
CA VAL A 60 -4.68 11.86 3.84
C VAL A 60 -4.30 10.39 4.01
N ALA A 61 -3.27 9.94 3.30
CA ALA A 61 -2.67 8.62 3.46
C ALA A 61 -1.26 8.71 4.07
N GLY A 62 -0.87 7.68 4.81
CA GLY A 62 0.40 7.60 5.52
C GLY A 62 1.40 6.70 4.80
N TRP A 63 2.59 7.21 4.47
CA TRP A 63 3.69 6.40 3.93
C TRP A 63 4.68 6.01 5.04
N TYR A 64 5.08 4.74 5.08
CA TYR A 64 6.08 4.29 6.05
C TYR A 64 7.50 4.77 5.68
N ARG A 65 8.02 5.73 6.44
CA ARG A 65 9.30 6.39 6.15
C ARG A 65 10.55 5.58 6.46
N GLY A 66 10.41 4.52 7.27
CA GLY A 66 11.53 3.63 7.64
C GLY A 66 11.79 2.53 6.61
N GLY A 67 10.97 2.45 5.56
CA GLY A 67 11.11 1.50 4.46
C GLY A 67 11.61 2.16 3.17
N PRO A 68 11.65 1.40 2.06
CA PRO A 68 11.99 1.96 0.75
C PRO A 68 10.93 2.98 0.30
N THR A 69 11.39 4.02 -0.39
CA THR A 69 10.49 4.97 -1.06
C THR A 69 9.80 4.29 -2.24
N PRO A 70 8.55 4.62 -2.58
CA PRO A 70 7.89 4.10 -3.77
C PRO A 70 8.74 4.31 -5.02
N GLY A 71 9.09 3.20 -5.68
CA GLY A 71 9.92 3.13 -6.88
C GLY A 71 11.29 2.51 -6.62
N ALA A 72 11.79 2.56 -5.38
CA ALA A 72 13.03 1.89 -5.00
C ALA A 72 12.81 0.38 -4.81
N THR A 73 13.90 -0.40 -4.88
CA THR A 73 13.87 -1.83 -4.58
C THR A 73 13.34 -2.08 -3.18
N GLY A 74 12.33 -2.95 -3.07
CA GLY A 74 11.72 -3.29 -1.80
C GLY A 74 10.22 -3.01 -1.74
N ALA A 75 9.67 -3.20 -0.55
CA ALA A 75 8.26 -2.97 -0.25
C ALA A 75 7.99 -1.59 0.32
N ALA A 76 7.50 -0.67 -0.51
CA ALA A 76 6.97 0.60 -0.02
C ALA A 76 5.57 0.38 0.55
N LEU A 77 5.29 0.90 1.73
CA LEU A 77 4.01 0.71 2.43
C LEU A 77 3.28 2.04 2.56
N ILE A 78 2.00 2.04 2.19
CA ILE A 78 1.08 3.16 2.38
C ILE A 78 -0.19 2.66 3.07
N VAL A 79 -0.61 3.36 4.12
CA VAL A 79 -1.80 3.05 4.90
C VAL A 79 -2.80 4.21 4.87
N GLY A 80 -4.09 3.90 4.98
CA GLY A 80 -5.15 4.89 5.06
C GLY A 80 -6.40 4.29 5.66
N HIS A 81 -7.30 5.14 6.14
CA HIS A 81 -8.55 4.70 6.74
C HIS A 81 -9.57 4.31 5.67
N VAL A 82 -10.41 3.31 5.98
CA VAL A 82 -11.57 2.97 5.14
C VAL A 82 -12.70 3.96 5.38
N ASP A 83 -12.93 4.34 6.63
CA ASP A 83 -13.92 5.32 7.06
C ASP A 83 -13.53 5.95 8.40
N THR A 84 -14.37 6.88 8.83
CA THR A 84 -14.37 7.54 10.13
C THR A 84 -15.78 7.47 10.72
N GLU A 85 -15.96 7.96 11.94
CA GLU A 85 -17.29 8.07 12.56
C GLU A 85 -18.28 8.91 11.73
N THR A 86 -17.79 9.82 10.87
CA THR A 86 -18.62 10.75 10.10
C THR A 86 -18.81 10.34 8.64
N GLY A 87 -18.08 9.33 8.15
CA GLY A 87 -18.22 8.86 6.77
C GLY A 87 -16.97 8.22 6.20
N ALA A 88 -17.04 7.93 4.89
CA ALA A 88 -15.95 7.32 4.13
C ALA A 88 -14.64 8.13 4.20
N ALA A 89 -13.51 7.44 4.22
CA ALA A 89 -12.17 8.02 4.23
C ALA A 89 -11.40 7.66 2.95
N VAL A 90 -10.15 8.10 2.87
CA VAL A 90 -9.30 8.05 1.67
C VAL A 90 -9.25 6.69 0.99
N PHE A 91 -9.23 5.58 1.74
CA PHE A 91 -9.11 4.23 1.21
C PHE A 91 -10.45 3.47 1.22
N TYR A 92 -11.59 4.16 1.34
CA TYR A 92 -12.92 3.53 1.32
C TYR A 92 -13.11 2.58 0.13
N ALA A 93 -12.75 3.04 -1.07
CA ALA A 93 -12.92 2.29 -2.31
C ALA A 93 -11.76 1.32 -2.62
N LEU A 94 -10.75 1.18 -1.74
CA LEU A 94 -9.55 0.39 -2.06
C LEU A 94 -9.88 -1.09 -2.34
N ARG A 95 -10.91 -1.64 -1.68
CA ARG A 95 -11.41 -3.01 -1.91
C ARG A 95 -11.95 -3.26 -3.33
N THR A 96 -12.28 -2.22 -4.08
CA THR A 96 -12.84 -2.34 -5.43
C THR A 96 -11.77 -2.23 -6.52
N VAL A 97 -10.52 -1.97 -6.15
CA VAL A 97 -9.38 -2.00 -7.06
C VAL A 97 -9.27 -3.39 -7.68
N ARG A 98 -8.90 -3.42 -8.98
CA ARG A 98 -8.74 -4.66 -9.74
C ARG A 98 -7.29 -4.83 -10.15
N ALA A 99 -6.87 -6.09 -10.35
CA ALA A 99 -5.60 -6.36 -11.00
C ALA A 99 -5.52 -5.64 -12.36
N GLY A 100 -4.35 -5.07 -12.65
CA GLY A 100 -4.10 -4.22 -13.82
C GLY A 100 -4.51 -2.75 -13.65
N ALA A 101 -5.14 -2.37 -12.53
CA ALA A 101 -5.30 -0.96 -12.22
C ALA A 101 -3.93 -0.29 -12.06
N ARG A 102 -3.83 0.96 -12.50
CA ARG A 102 -2.66 1.80 -12.36
C ARG A 102 -2.72 2.55 -11.03
N VAL A 103 -1.61 2.58 -10.32
CA VAL A 103 -1.39 3.39 -9.12
C VAL A 103 -0.21 4.29 -9.39
N ASP A 104 -0.42 5.60 -9.28
CA ASP A 104 0.63 6.58 -9.49
C ASP A 104 1.08 7.17 -8.18
N ILE A 105 2.40 7.29 -8.02
CA ILE A 105 3.00 8.00 -6.91
C ILE A 105 3.75 9.20 -7.44
N THR A 106 3.23 10.40 -7.17
CA THR A 106 3.94 11.66 -7.43
C THR A 106 5.04 11.84 -6.39
N ARG A 107 6.26 12.17 -6.82
CA ARG A 107 7.47 12.17 -5.97
C ARG A 107 8.10 13.57 -5.94
N ALA A 108 8.85 13.83 -4.88
CA ALA A 108 9.49 15.14 -4.65
C ALA A 108 10.61 15.48 -5.65
N ASP A 109 11.11 14.49 -6.40
CA ASP A 109 12.12 14.67 -7.44
C ASP A 109 11.53 15.10 -8.81
N GLY A 110 10.21 15.37 -8.86
CA GLY A 110 9.51 15.76 -10.08
C GLY A 110 9.15 14.59 -10.99
N THR A 111 9.26 13.36 -10.50
CA THR A 111 8.82 12.15 -11.23
C THR A 111 7.54 11.56 -10.66
N VAL A 112 6.85 10.78 -11.49
CA VAL A 112 5.78 9.87 -11.11
C VAL A 112 6.28 8.45 -11.28
N ALA A 113 6.14 7.64 -10.24
CA ALA A 113 6.33 6.19 -10.32
C ALA A 113 4.99 5.53 -10.62
N GLU A 114 4.92 4.80 -11.73
CA GLU A 114 3.72 4.09 -12.17
C GLU A 114 3.79 2.63 -11.73
N PHE A 115 2.78 2.19 -10.97
CA PHE A 115 2.64 0.82 -10.52
C PHE A 115 1.42 0.16 -11.17
N SER A 116 1.52 -1.14 -11.43
CA SER A 116 0.40 -1.97 -11.86
C SER A 116 0.02 -2.95 -10.76
N VAL A 117 -1.27 -2.98 -10.40
CA VAL A 117 -1.81 -3.86 -9.36
C VAL A 117 -1.72 -5.32 -9.80
N GLU A 118 -0.98 -6.15 -9.05
CA GLU A 118 -0.88 -7.59 -9.27
C GLU A 118 -2.05 -8.33 -8.61
N ALA A 119 -2.45 -7.92 -7.40
CA ALA A 119 -3.50 -8.56 -6.63
C ALA A 119 -4.12 -7.63 -5.58
N VAL A 120 -5.32 -7.99 -5.14
CA VAL A 120 -5.99 -7.42 -3.97
C VAL A 120 -6.40 -8.58 -3.07
N GLU A 121 -5.96 -8.56 -1.81
CA GLU A 121 -6.28 -9.59 -0.82
C GLU A 121 -7.06 -8.97 0.34
N THR A 122 -7.94 -9.76 0.95
CA THR A 122 -8.54 -9.44 2.25
C THR A 122 -7.98 -10.42 3.28
N VAL A 123 -7.21 -9.90 4.23
CA VAL A 123 -6.48 -10.69 5.24
C VAL A 123 -7.16 -10.49 6.59
N GLN A 124 -7.72 -11.54 7.18
CA GLN A 124 -8.31 -11.46 8.53
C GLN A 124 -7.23 -11.03 9.53
N LYS A 125 -7.57 -10.11 10.44
CA LYS A 125 -6.60 -9.59 11.42
C LYS A 125 -6.04 -10.69 12.32
N ALA A 126 -6.86 -11.68 12.67
CA ALA A 126 -6.44 -12.86 13.43
C ALA A 126 -5.33 -13.68 12.75
N HIS A 127 -5.17 -13.55 11.43
CA HIS A 127 -4.17 -14.26 10.63
C HIS A 127 -3.21 -13.29 9.92
N PHE A 128 -3.12 -12.04 10.38
CA PHE A 128 -2.24 -11.06 9.76
C PHE A 128 -0.78 -11.37 10.11
N ASP A 129 0.00 -11.73 9.09
CA ASP A 129 1.45 -11.90 9.18
C ASP A 129 2.15 -10.68 8.55
N PRO A 130 2.75 -9.78 9.35
CA PRO A 130 3.51 -8.64 8.86
C PRO A 130 4.68 -9.03 7.97
N ALA A 131 5.34 -10.17 8.23
CA ALA A 131 6.48 -10.61 7.43
C ALA A 131 6.06 -10.99 6.01
N ARG A 132 4.87 -11.57 5.85
CA ARG A 132 4.28 -11.87 4.55
C ARG A 132 3.87 -10.60 3.80
N VAL A 133 3.14 -9.71 4.47
CA VAL A 133 2.55 -8.51 3.85
C VAL A 133 3.62 -7.45 3.54
N TYR A 134 4.55 -7.23 4.47
CA TYR A 134 5.62 -6.23 4.33
C TYR A 134 6.89 -6.81 3.69
N GLY A 135 6.97 -8.13 3.54
CA GLY A 135 8.09 -8.80 2.90
C GLY A 135 8.27 -8.35 1.45
N SER A 136 9.53 -8.11 1.08
CA SER A 136 9.96 -7.75 -0.27
C SER A 136 10.38 -8.99 -1.06
N THR A 137 10.10 -8.99 -2.36
CA THR A 137 10.59 -10.03 -3.27
C THR A 137 11.85 -9.61 -4.06
N GLY A 138 12.50 -8.53 -3.64
CA GLY A 138 13.66 -7.93 -4.33
C GLY A 138 13.30 -7.06 -5.53
N ARG A 139 12.00 -6.83 -5.78
CA ARG A 139 11.47 -5.95 -6.83
C ARG A 139 11.06 -4.59 -6.21
N PRO A 140 10.92 -3.52 -7.02
CA PRO A 140 10.26 -2.29 -6.61
C PRO A 140 8.74 -2.50 -6.55
N GLU A 141 8.18 -2.68 -5.37
CA GLU A 141 6.77 -3.03 -5.20
C GLU A 141 6.10 -2.17 -4.10
N LEU A 142 4.80 -1.98 -4.22
CA LEU A 142 3.98 -1.06 -3.43
C LEU A 142 2.84 -1.81 -2.77
N ARG A 143 2.59 -1.53 -1.49
CA ARG A 143 1.47 -2.07 -0.72
C ARG A 143 0.60 -0.92 -0.27
N LEU A 144 -0.67 -0.94 -0.66
CA LEU A 144 -1.69 -0.05 -0.11
C LEU A 144 -2.57 -0.85 0.84
N ILE A 145 -2.76 -0.36 2.06
CA ILE A 145 -3.39 -1.13 3.12
C ILE A 145 -4.46 -0.29 3.83
N THR A 146 -5.63 -0.88 4.01
CA THR A 146 -6.74 -0.29 4.78
C THR A 146 -7.44 -1.36 5.62
N CYS A 147 -8.25 -0.93 6.58
CA CYS A 147 -9.17 -1.81 7.29
C CYS A 147 -10.27 -2.34 6.34
N GLY A 148 -10.78 -3.54 6.59
CA GLY A 148 -11.85 -4.15 5.82
C GLY A 148 -12.54 -5.32 6.52
N GLY A 149 -13.34 -6.08 5.78
CA GLY A 149 -14.20 -7.11 6.37
C GLY A 149 -15.38 -6.50 7.12
N THR A 150 -15.84 -7.17 8.18
CA THR A 150 -17.00 -6.73 8.96
C THR A 150 -16.55 -5.84 10.12
N PHE A 151 -17.28 -4.76 10.39
CA PHE A 151 -17.07 -3.94 11.57
C PHE A 151 -17.67 -4.60 12.81
N ASP A 152 -16.85 -4.93 13.79
CA ASP A 152 -17.26 -5.38 15.11
C ASP A 152 -17.57 -4.17 15.99
N ARG A 153 -18.85 -3.99 16.35
CA ARG A 153 -19.31 -2.88 17.19
C ARG A 153 -18.90 -3.00 18.66
N THR A 154 -18.62 -4.21 19.14
CA THR A 154 -18.18 -4.41 20.53
C THR A 154 -16.71 -4.07 20.66
N ALA A 155 -15.89 -4.57 19.72
CA ALA A 155 -14.44 -4.32 19.71
C ALA A 155 -14.06 -2.99 19.02
N GLN A 156 -15.03 -2.29 18.42
CA GLN A 156 -14.83 -1.05 17.65
C GLN A 156 -13.73 -1.19 16.60
N THR A 157 -13.73 -2.31 15.88
CA THR A 157 -12.69 -2.61 14.90
C THR A 157 -13.17 -3.47 13.75
N TYR A 158 -12.52 -3.28 12.61
CA TYR A 158 -12.71 -4.12 11.43
C TYR A 158 -12.06 -5.50 11.60
N SER A 159 -12.69 -6.55 11.07
CA SER A 159 -12.20 -7.93 11.21
C SER A 159 -10.99 -8.25 10.33
N ALA A 160 -10.75 -7.48 9.27
CA ALA A 160 -9.71 -7.74 8.28
C ALA A 160 -8.98 -6.47 7.84
N ASN A 161 -7.91 -6.67 7.05
CA ASN A 161 -7.25 -5.65 6.26
C ASN A 161 -7.42 -5.98 4.78
N VAL A 162 -7.59 -4.95 3.95
CA VAL A 162 -7.45 -5.07 2.49
C VAL A 162 -6.04 -4.65 2.12
N VAL A 163 -5.36 -5.49 1.35
CA VAL A 163 -4.00 -5.25 0.86
C VAL A 163 -4.00 -5.26 -0.66
N VAL A 164 -3.65 -4.13 -1.26
CA VAL A 164 -3.36 -4.03 -2.69
C VAL A 164 -1.86 -4.23 -2.87
N TYR A 165 -1.49 -5.20 -3.70
CA TYR A 165 -0.11 -5.46 -4.10
C TYR A 165 0.09 -4.95 -5.52
N ALA A 166 1.09 -4.08 -5.70
CA ALA A 166 1.42 -3.53 -7.00
C ALA A 166 2.94 -3.55 -7.23
N VAL A 167 3.36 -3.59 -8.49
CA VAL A 167 4.78 -3.58 -8.88
C VAL A 167 5.04 -2.41 -9.83
N LEU A 168 6.22 -1.79 -9.73
CA LEU A 168 6.62 -0.69 -10.60
C LEU A 168 6.67 -1.19 -12.05
N THR A 169 5.95 -0.53 -12.93
CA THR A 169 5.91 -0.85 -14.36
C THR A 169 6.38 0.31 -15.24
N GLY A 170 6.46 1.53 -14.70
CA GLY A 170 6.97 2.68 -15.43
C GLY A 170 7.27 3.89 -14.56
N SER A 171 7.72 4.95 -15.21
CA SER A 171 7.87 6.26 -14.60
C SER A 171 7.87 7.35 -15.67
N HIS A 172 7.40 8.54 -15.32
CA HIS A 172 7.41 9.71 -16.19
C HIS A 172 7.59 11.01 -15.39
N PRO A 173 7.87 12.15 -16.03
CA PRO A 173 7.81 13.46 -15.36
C PRO A 173 6.41 13.75 -14.81
N ALA A 174 6.35 14.39 -13.64
CA ALA A 174 5.10 14.77 -12.96
C ALA A 174 4.37 15.94 -13.64
#